data_AF-W2Y041-F1
#
_entry.id   AF-W2Y041-F1
#
_cell.length_a   1.000
_cell.length_b   1.000
_cell.length_c   1.000
_cell.angle_alpha   90.00
_cell.angle_beta   90.00
_cell.angle_gamma   90.00
#
_symmetry.space_group_name_H-M   'P 1'
#
loop_
_entity.id
_entity.type
_entity.pdbx_description
1 polymer ?
#
loop_
_entity_poly.entity_id
_entity_poly.type
_entity_poly.pdbx_seq_one_letter_code
_entity_poly.pdbx_strand_id
1 'polypeptide(L)'
;FFARIKENGVLAEERWNFNLSQLTKKKDAKKLAKALMADHKLAKAAYISWEHHPFTLKQLDDFLKLASRKTNGEKYNQLYNGYMMHLGFTGV
;
A
#
# COMPACT_ATOMS: atom_id res chain seq x y z
N PHE A 1 16.61 -10.17 19.20
CA PHE A 1 16.71 -8.73 18.89
C PHE A 1 15.53 -8.30 18.01
N PHE A 2 14.37 -7.98 18.58
CA PHE A 2 13.28 -7.30 17.84
C PHE A 2 12.43 -6.49 18.82
N ALA A 3 12.97 -5.36 19.28
CA ALA A 3 12.28 -4.45 20.19
C ALA A 3 12.65 -3.00 19.88
N ARG A 4 12.27 -2.49 18.70
CA ARG A 4 12.26 -1.03 18.45
C ARG A 4 11.37 -0.57 17.28
N ILE A 5 10.25 -1.24 17.01
CA ILE A 5 9.21 -0.73 16.08
C ILE A 5 7.80 -1.02 16.64
N LYS A 6 7.57 -0.88 17.95
CA LYS A 6 6.32 -1.37 18.57
C LYS A 6 5.25 -0.30 18.84
N GLU A 7 5.54 0.99 18.81
CA GLU A 7 4.57 1.98 19.32
C GLU A 7 3.76 2.76 18.27
N ASN A 8 4.02 2.61 16.95
CA ASN A 8 3.19 3.26 15.92
C ASN A 8 2.80 2.38 14.72
N GLY A 9 3.53 1.29 14.41
CA GLY A 9 3.21 0.40 13.27
C GLY A 9 2.16 -0.66 13.60
N VAL A 10 2.23 -1.23 14.81
CA VAL A 10 1.41 -2.40 15.21
C VAL A 10 -0.09 -2.09 15.23
N LEU A 11 -0.50 -0.88 15.64
CA LEU A 11 -1.92 -0.49 15.68
C LEU A 11 -2.55 -0.27 14.29
N ALA A 12 -1.74 0.14 13.32
CA ALA A 12 -2.18 0.30 11.95
C ALA A 12 -2.38 -1.07 11.27
N GLU A 13 -1.45 -2.00 11.51
CA GLU A 13 -1.47 -3.35 10.97
C GLU A 13 -2.63 -4.19 11.51
N GLU A 14 -3.01 -4.06 12.80
CA GLU A 14 -4.15 -4.79 13.37
C GLU A 14 -5.51 -4.37 12.78
N ARG A 15 -5.60 -3.16 12.22
CA ARG A 15 -6.85 -2.62 11.65
C ARG A 15 -6.90 -2.68 10.12
N TRP A 16 -5.74 -2.81 9.47
CA TRP A 16 -5.61 -2.73 8.02
C TRP A 16 -4.86 -3.95 7.46
N ASN A 17 -5.55 -4.72 6.63
CA ASN A 17 -4.92 -5.81 5.90
C ASN A 17 -4.10 -5.26 4.72
N PHE A 18 -2.78 -5.25 4.83
CA PHE A 18 -1.87 -4.83 3.75
C PHE A 18 -1.53 -5.95 2.76
N ASN A 19 -2.06 -7.17 2.96
CA ASN A 19 -1.85 -8.28 2.02
C ASN A 19 -2.66 -8.07 0.74
N LEU A 20 -1.98 -7.57 -0.30
CA LEU A 20 -2.59 -7.25 -1.59
C LEU A 20 -3.28 -8.46 -2.23
N SER A 21 -2.76 -9.68 -2.02
CA SER A 21 -3.35 -10.92 -2.55
C SER A 21 -4.69 -11.28 -1.89
N GLN A 22 -4.94 -10.82 -0.66
CA GLN A 22 -6.21 -11.05 0.04
C GLN A 22 -7.27 -9.98 -0.27
N LEU A 23 -6.87 -8.86 -0.90
CA LEU A 23 -7.75 -7.75 -1.23
C LEU A 23 -8.43 -7.94 -2.60
N THR A 24 -9.15 -9.06 -2.75
CA THR A 24 -9.87 -9.40 -4.00
C THR A 24 -11.18 -8.62 -4.18
N LYS A 25 -11.68 -7.99 -3.11
CA LYS A 25 -12.93 -7.21 -3.12
C LYS A 25 -12.65 -5.73 -3.37
N LYS A 26 -13.29 -5.18 -4.41
CA LYS A 26 -13.24 -3.75 -4.77
C LYS A 26 -13.49 -2.79 -3.60
N LYS A 27 -14.46 -3.10 -2.75
CA LYS A 27 -14.83 -2.23 -1.61
C LYS A 27 -13.69 -2.13 -0.61
N ASP A 28 -13.05 -3.25 -0.31
CA ASP A 28 -11.95 -3.32 0.66
C ASP A 28 -10.68 -2.71 0.08
N ALA A 29 -10.39 -2.98 -1.21
CA ALA A 29 -9.27 -2.36 -1.90
C ALA A 29 -9.40 -0.83 -1.95
N LYS A 30 -10.60 -0.33 -2.28
CA LYS A 30 -10.89 1.11 -2.27
C LYS A 30 -10.81 1.72 -0.87
N LYS A 31 -11.22 1.00 0.17
CA LYS A 31 -11.15 1.46 1.56
C LYS A 31 -9.70 1.61 2.00
N LEU A 32 -8.86 0.61 1.70
CA LEU A 32 -7.42 0.66 2.00
C LEU A 32 -6.73 1.78 1.21
N ALA A 33 -6.89 1.82 -0.12
CA ALA A 33 -6.25 2.85 -0.95
C ALA A 33 -6.60 4.28 -0.51
N LYS A 34 -7.86 4.53 -0.11
CA LYS A 34 -8.26 5.81 0.47
C LYS A 34 -7.59 6.12 1.80
N ALA A 35 -7.46 5.13 2.69
CA ALA A 35 -6.80 5.32 3.97
C ALA A 35 -5.31 5.64 3.79
N LEU A 36 -4.64 4.95 2.87
CA LEU A 36 -3.25 5.20 2.52
C LEU A 36 -3.05 6.61 1.93
N MET A 37 -3.97 7.07 1.09
CA MET A 37 -3.93 8.46 0.60
C MET A 37 -4.18 9.51 1.68
N ALA A 38 -5.00 9.20 2.69
CA ALA A 38 -5.37 10.14 3.73
C ALA A 38 -4.33 10.24 4.86
N ASP A 39 -3.55 9.18 5.08
CA ASP A 39 -2.56 9.09 6.16
C ASP A 39 -1.20 8.65 5.63
N HIS A 40 -0.26 9.59 5.59
CA HIS A 40 1.12 9.33 5.14
C HIS A 40 1.89 8.37 6.04
N LYS A 41 1.59 8.30 7.35
CA LYS A 41 2.22 7.33 8.26
C LYS A 41 1.74 5.92 7.93
N LEU A 42 0.45 5.78 7.64
CA LEU A 42 -0.13 4.52 7.19
C LEU A 42 0.42 4.08 5.83
N ALA A 43 0.57 5.02 4.88
CA ALA A 43 1.22 4.75 3.59
C ALA A 43 2.64 4.20 3.76
N LYS A 44 3.44 4.83 4.63
CA LYS A 44 4.81 4.38 4.91
C LYS A 44 4.84 2.98 5.54
N ALA A 45 3.93 2.68 6.48
CA ALA A 45 3.81 1.34 7.06
C ALA A 45 3.46 0.29 6.00
N ALA A 46 2.52 0.61 5.10
CA ALA A 46 2.18 -0.27 3.99
C ALA A 46 3.37 -0.51 3.05
N TYR A 47 4.16 0.52 2.72
CA TYR A 47 5.36 0.38 1.89
C TYR A 47 6.39 -0.55 2.53
N ILE A 48 6.65 -0.40 3.83
CA ILE A 48 7.55 -1.29 4.58
C ILE A 48 7.01 -2.73 4.57
N SER A 49 5.70 -2.92 4.81
CA SER A 49 5.06 -4.24 4.74
C SER A 49 5.17 -4.87 3.35
N TRP A 50 4.98 -4.08 2.29
CA TRP A 50 5.12 -4.54 0.90
C TRP A 50 6.56 -4.75 0.44
N GLU A 51 7.53 -4.18 1.12
CA GLU A 51 8.95 -4.47 0.90
C GLU A 51 9.32 -5.81 1.56
N HIS A 52 8.79 -6.09 2.76
CA HIS A 52 9.03 -7.34 3.49
C HIS A 52 8.34 -8.57 2.88
N HIS A 53 7.23 -8.39 2.17
CA HIS A 53 6.59 -9.42 1.38
C HIS A 53 6.86 -9.12 -0.09
N PRO A 54 7.45 -9.99 -0.92
CA PRO A 54 7.84 -9.68 -2.29
C PRO A 54 6.62 -9.50 -3.22
N PHE A 55 5.81 -8.48 -2.97
CA PHE A 55 4.74 -8.05 -3.83
C PHE A 55 5.36 -7.30 -5.00
N THR A 56 5.06 -7.78 -6.19
CA THR A 56 5.51 -7.14 -7.43
C THR A 56 4.78 -5.81 -7.63
N LEU A 57 5.42 -4.85 -8.32
CA LEU A 57 4.77 -3.62 -8.77
C LEU A 57 3.47 -3.90 -9.55
N LYS A 58 3.42 -5.02 -10.27
CA LYS A 58 2.21 -5.51 -10.94
C LYS A 58 1.06 -5.79 -9.96
N GLN A 59 1.32 -6.42 -8.82
CA GLN A 59 0.28 -6.69 -7.82
C GLN A 59 -0.23 -5.39 -7.17
N LEU A 60 0.65 -4.41 -6.98
CA LEU A 60 0.23 -3.08 -6.53
C LEU A 60 -0.63 -2.38 -7.59
N ASP A 61 -0.23 -2.40 -8.85
CA ASP A 61 -1.00 -1.83 -9.97
C ASP A 61 -2.38 -2.50 -10.12
N ASP A 62 -2.45 -3.83 -10.08
CA ASP A 62 -3.70 -4.59 -10.13
C ASP A 62 -4.61 -4.24 -8.94
N PHE A 63 -4.06 -4.07 -7.74
CA PHE A 63 -4.78 -3.61 -6.55
C PHE A 63 -5.34 -2.18 -6.73
N LEU A 64 -4.53 -1.25 -7.24
CA LEU A 64 -4.94 0.14 -7.45
C LEU A 64 -6.01 0.26 -8.54
N LYS A 65 -5.89 -0.52 -9.61
CA LYS A 65 -6.92 -0.67 -10.65
C LYS A 65 -8.21 -1.24 -10.09
N LEU A 66 -8.13 -2.24 -9.21
CA LEU A 66 -9.30 -2.78 -8.51
C LEU A 66 -9.97 -1.71 -7.65
N ALA A 67 -9.19 -0.93 -6.91
CA ALA A 67 -9.66 0.15 -6.03
C ALA A 67 -10.29 1.32 -6.81
N SER A 68 -9.79 1.64 -8.01
CA SER A 68 -10.32 2.69 -8.89
C SER A 68 -10.58 2.22 -10.32
N ARG A 69 -11.45 1.22 -10.47
CA ARG A 69 -11.81 0.68 -11.81
C ARG A 69 -12.36 1.74 -12.79
N LYS A 70 -12.96 2.83 -12.28
CA LYS A 70 -13.50 3.92 -13.12
C LYS A 70 -12.41 4.82 -13.73
N THR A 71 -11.25 4.94 -13.08
CA THR A 71 -10.13 5.77 -13.54
C THR A 71 -8.90 4.90 -13.83
N ASN A 72 -9.09 3.59 -14.03
CA ASN A 72 -8.03 2.61 -14.22
C ASN A 72 -6.84 2.73 -13.24
N GLY A 73 -7.11 3.03 -11.96
CA GLY A 73 -6.06 3.21 -10.95
C GLY A 73 -5.43 4.61 -10.86
N GLU A 74 -5.65 5.51 -11.83
CA GLU A 74 -5.01 6.84 -11.89
C GLU A 74 -5.15 7.67 -10.61
N LYS A 75 -6.32 7.58 -9.96
CA LYS A 75 -6.60 8.25 -8.68
C LYS A 75 -5.56 7.95 -7.59
N TYR A 76 -4.91 6.80 -7.68
CA TYR A 76 -3.94 6.30 -6.73
C TYR A 76 -2.53 6.23 -7.29
N ASN A 77 -2.24 6.84 -8.45
CA ASN A 77 -0.88 6.89 -9.01
C ASN A 77 0.13 7.52 -8.03
N GLN A 78 -0.31 8.41 -7.15
CA GLN A 78 0.53 8.95 -6.08
C GLN A 78 1.04 7.87 -5.12
N LEU A 79 0.21 6.85 -4.81
CA LEU A 79 0.63 5.71 -3.97
C LEU A 79 1.59 4.79 -4.73
N TYR A 80 1.31 4.54 -6.02
CA TYR A 80 2.20 3.75 -6.87
C TYR A 80 3.58 4.40 -6.99
N ASN A 81 3.63 5.68 -7.34
CA ASN A 81 4.86 6.45 -7.46
C ASN A 81 5.57 6.57 -6.11
N GLY A 82 4.83 6.78 -5.02
CA GLY A 82 5.40 6.81 -3.67
C GLY A 82 6.07 5.49 -3.27
N TYR A 83 5.47 4.35 -3.63
CA TYR A 83 6.08 3.05 -3.41
C TYR A 83 7.31 2.82 -4.30
N MET A 84 7.25 3.21 -5.58
CA MET A 84 8.42 3.16 -6.47
C MET A 84 9.60 3.98 -5.92
N MET A 85 9.34 5.18 -5.40
CA MET A 85 10.36 6.00 -4.74
C MET A 85 10.91 5.33 -3.48
N HIS A 86 10.04 4.72 -2.67
CA HIS A 86 10.44 3.96 -1.47
C HIS A 86 11.39 2.81 -1.80
N LEU A 87 11.14 2.09 -2.91
CA LEU A 87 12.01 1.03 -3.40
C LEU A 87 13.29 1.54 -4.09
N GLY A 88 13.49 2.86 -4.18
CA GLY A 88 14.66 3.44 -4.85
C GLY A 88 14.61 3.39 -6.38
N PHE A 89 13.44 3.14 -6.98
CA PHE A 89 13.25 3.21 -8.44
C PHE A 89 13.15 4.66 -8.97
N THR A 90 13.76 5.63 -8.29
CA THR A 90 13.83 7.01 -8.78
C THR A 90 14.75 7.08 -10.01
N GLY A 91 14.13 7.18 -11.19
CA GLY A 91 14.65 7.77 -12.43
C GLY A 91 16.11 7.49 -12.79
N VAL A 92 16.30 6.68 -13.83
CA VAL A 92 17.11 7.14 -14.97
C VAL A 92 16.19 7.98 -15.85
#